data_AF-A0A6N9HG49-F1
#
_entry.id   AF-A0A6N9HG49-F1
#
_cell.length_a   1.000
_cell.length_b   1.000
_cell.length_c   1.000
_cell.angle_alpha   90.00
_cell.angle_beta   90.00
_cell.angle_gamma   90.00
#
_symmetry.space_group_name_H-M   'P 1'
#
loop_
_entity.id
_entity.type
_entity.pdbx_description
1 polymer ?
#
loop_
_entity_poly.entity_id
_entity_poly.type
_entity_poly.pdbx_seq_one_letter_code
_entity_poly.pdbx_strand_id
1 'polypeptide(L)'
;MASELQAMEVPGESPHFVRSVTEMGDTRDVVASEDIYASNGTKLLAKGARIDSKQFEKLTRYKLSAPLDQVLSSEKATDAEALAIEFDRLLEHEGPYRQLLARAGDPRQLKHCTANLRLHSTLELCLTVMSDKHPEMFVHTLHSAVIAFACPQRMGVAPGELPAAAGGLVP
;
A
#
# COMPACT_ATOMS: atom_id res chain seq x y z
N MET A 1 -26.51 -2.51 13.62
CA MET A 1 -25.61 -3.14 12.65
C MET A 1 -24.51 -2.12 12.33
N ALA A 2 -23.65 -1.64 13.25
CA ALA A 2 -22.68 -2.34 14.10
C ALA A 2 -21.94 -3.43 13.31
N SER A 3 -20.66 -3.16 13.02
CA SER A 3 -19.70 -3.91 12.20
C SER A 3 -19.72 -3.64 10.70
N GLU A 4 -18.52 -3.40 10.15
CA GLU A 4 -18.12 -3.36 8.72
C GLU A 4 -17.81 -2.00 8.08
N LEU A 5 -17.75 -0.91 8.86
CA LEU A 5 -16.67 0.07 8.63
C LEU A 5 -15.48 -0.38 9.46
N GLN A 6 -14.88 -1.49 9.03
CA GLN A 6 -13.53 -1.79 9.46
C GLN A 6 -12.73 -0.58 9.02
N ALA A 7 -12.23 0.16 10.01
CA ALA A 7 -11.26 1.21 9.81
C ALA A 7 -10.27 0.72 8.76
N MET A 8 -9.87 1.62 7.88
CA MET A 8 -8.68 1.42 7.06
C MET A 8 -7.52 1.25 8.05
N GLU A 9 -7.39 0.08 8.65
CA GLU A 9 -6.28 -0.33 9.49
C GLU A 9 -5.09 -0.13 8.58
N VAL A 10 -4.20 0.78 8.98
CA VAL A 10 -2.91 0.92 8.33
C VAL A 10 -2.33 -0.50 8.32
N PRO A 11 -2.11 -1.12 7.15
CA PRO A 11 -1.88 -2.57 7.04
C PRO A 11 -0.65 -3.09 7.81
N GLY A 12 0.13 -2.17 8.38
CA GLY A 12 1.46 -2.37 8.89
C GLY A 12 1.59 -3.00 10.28
N GLU A 13 0.51 -3.05 11.07
CA GLU A 13 0.51 -3.77 12.36
C GLU A 13 0.04 -5.23 12.25
N SER A 14 -0.41 -5.66 11.06
CA SER A 14 -0.84 -7.05 10.86
C SER A 14 0.34 -8.01 11.04
N PRO A 15 0.20 -9.08 11.85
CA PRO A 15 1.22 -10.13 11.98
C PRO A 15 1.66 -10.72 10.63
N HIS A 16 0.75 -10.71 9.64
CA HIS A 16 1.03 -11.18 8.28
C HIS A 16 1.94 -10.23 7.50
N PHE A 17 1.74 -8.92 7.62
CA PHE A 17 2.61 -7.91 7.00
C PHE A 17 4.01 -7.99 7.59
N VAL A 18 4.09 -8.00 8.92
CA VAL A 18 5.34 -8.04 9.67
C VAL A 18 6.17 -9.28 9.33
N ARG A 19 5.52 -10.44 9.17
CA ARG A 19 6.20 -11.65 8.69
C ARG A 19 6.68 -11.51 7.23
N SER A 20 5.84 -10.99 6.36
CA SER A 20 6.15 -10.87 4.93
C SER A 20 7.30 -9.88 4.65
N VAL A 21 7.36 -8.76 5.39
CA VAL A 21 8.48 -7.80 5.27
C VAL A 21 9.80 -8.39 5.77
N THR A 22 9.74 -9.27 6.76
CA THR A 22 10.92 -10.00 7.28
C THR A 22 11.44 -10.99 6.25
N GLU A 23 10.56 -11.82 5.70
CA GLU A 23 10.91 -12.76 4.62
C GLU A 23 11.42 -12.01 3.37
N MET A 24 10.96 -10.78 3.14
CA MET A 24 11.47 -9.91 2.08
C MET A 24 12.89 -9.40 2.38
N GLY A 25 13.19 -9.00 3.63
CA GLY A 25 14.50 -8.53 4.08
C GLY A 25 15.64 -9.56 3.94
N ASP A 26 15.30 -10.86 3.94
CA ASP A 26 16.27 -11.91 3.65
C ASP A 26 16.72 -11.92 2.18
N THR A 27 15.82 -11.55 1.26
CA THR A 27 16.05 -11.58 -0.20
C THR A 27 16.36 -10.22 -0.83
N ARG A 28 15.91 -9.13 -0.21
CA ARG A 28 16.03 -7.75 -0.70
C ARG A 28 16.57 -6.85 0.41
N ASP A 29 17.13 -5.71 0.02
CA ASP A 29 17.57 -4.69 0.97
C ASP A 29 16.36 -3.89 1.48
N VAL A 30 15.91 -4.29 2.67
CA VAL A 30 14.98 -3.54 3.53
C VAL A 30 15.80 -2.89 4.62
N VAL A 31 15.70 -1.59 4.80
CA VAL A 31 16.50 -0.81 5.75
C VAL A 31 15.61 0.00 6.69
N ALA A 32 16.12 0.25 7.90
CA ALA A 32 15.48 1.16 8.83
C ALA A 32 15.52 2.60 8.29
N SER A 33 14.37 3.23 8.11
CA SER A 33 14.27 4.62 7.64
C SER A 33 14.72 5.63 8.73
N GLU A 34 14.61 5.22 9.99
CA GLU A 34 15.02 5.95 11.18
C GLU A 34 15.62 5.01 12.25
N ASP A 35 16.10 5.56 13.35
CA ASP A 35 16.59 4.77 14.47
C ASP A 35 15.41 4.05 15.16
N ILE A 36 15.52 2.73 15.33
CA ILE A 36 14.46 1.93 15.95
C ILE A 36 14.74 1.80 17.45
N TYR A 37 13.78 2.22 18.26
CA TYR A 37 13.83 2.15 19.72
C TYR A 37 12.81 1.17 20.29
N ALA A 38 13.20 0.48 21.37
CA ALA A 38 12.25 -0.19 22.24
C ALA A 38 11.43 0.84 23.04
N SER A 39 10.25 0.44 23.51
CA SER A 39 9.37 1.27 24.34
C SER A 39 9.98 1.67 25.68
N ASN A 40 11.09 1.03 26.08
CA ASN A 40 11.88 1.37 27.26
C ASN A 40 13.02 2.38 26.95
N GLY A 41 13.09 2.90 25.71
CA GLY A 41 14.10 3.87 25.27
C GLY A 41 15.42 3.27 24.78
N THR A 42 15.56 1.94 24.76
CA THR A 42 16.79 1.29 24.26
C THR A 42 16.83 1.35 22.74
N LYS A 43 17.91 1.89 22.16
CA LYS A 43 18.15 1.83 20.71
C LYS A 43 18.44 0.37 20.29
N LEU A 44 17.54 -0.21 19.50
CA LEU A 44 17.68 -1.58 18.99
C LEU A 44 18.40 -1.61 17.65
N LEU A 45 18.13 -0.62 16.80
CA LEU A 45 18.70 -0.57 15.46
C LEU A 45 18.97 0.87 15.03
N ALA A 46 20.04 1.07 14.25
CA ALA A 46 20.37 2.37 13.69
C ALA A 46 19.68 2.58 12.34
N LYS A 47 19.38 3.84 12.01
CA LYS A 47 18.95 4.25 10.68
C LYS A 47 19.91 3.71 9.60
N GLY A 48 19.34 3.17 8.53
CA GLY A 48 20.06 2.58 7.40
C GLY A 48 20.54 1.15 7.62
N ALA A 49 20.34 0.58 8.82
CA ALA A 49 20.64 -0.82 9.04
C ALA A 49 19.66 -1.70 8.27
N ARG A 50 20.19 -2.72 7.59
CA ARG A 50 19.41 -3.72 6.87
C ARG A 50 18.69 -4.64 7.85
N ILE A 51 17.41 -4.90 7.60
CA ILE A 51 16.57 -5.85 8.32
C ILE A 51 16.66 -7.22 7.66
N ASP A 52 16.97 -8.23 8.47
CA ASP A 52 16.92 -9.65 8.12
C ASP A 52 16.10 -10.41 9.18
N SER A 53 15.82 -11.69 8.95
CA SER A 53 15.10 -12.54 9.91
C SER A 53 15.70 -12.55 11.33
N LYS A 54 17.03 -12.45 11.47
CA LYS A 54 17.69 -12.47 12.79
C LYS A 54 17.51 -11.15 13.53
N GLN A 55 17.60 -10.03 12.82
CA GLN A 55 17.35 -8.71 13.39
C GLN A 55 15.87 -8.54 13.72
N PHE A 56 14.99 -9.03 12.86
CA PHE A 56 13.57 -9.05 13.10
C PHE A 56 13.23 -9.82 14.39
N GLU A 57 13.73 -11.05 14.56
CA GLU A 57 13.51 -11.82 15.79
C GLU A 57 13.95 -11.07 17.05
N LYS A 58 14.99 -10.23 16.96
CA LYS A 58 15.38 -9.36 18.07
C LYS A 58 14.36 -8.25 18.28
N LEU A 59 13.90 -7.59 17.22
CA LEU A 59 12.90 -6.52 17.29
C LEU A 59 11.57 -7.01 17.87
N THR A 60 11.09 -8.21 17.49
CA THR A 60 9.81 -8.77 18.00
C THR A 60 9.86 -9.15 19.48
N ARG A 61 11.06 -9.37 20.05
CA ARG A 61 11.22 -9.64 21.49
C ARG A 61 11.00 -8.40 22.34
N TYR A 62 11.07 -7.21 21.75
CA TYR A 62 10.85 -5.95 22.42
C TYR A 62 9.54 -5.32 21.96
N LYS A 63 8.86 -4.61 22.86
CA LYS A 63 7.80 -3.69 22.45
C LYS A 63 8.48 -2.49 21.81
N LEU A 64 8.15 -2.17 20.57
CA LEU A 64 8.75 -1.06 19.83
C LEU A 64 8.09 0.26 20.20
N SER A 65 8.84 1.36 20.07
CA SER A 65 8.32 2.72 20.27
C SER A 65 7.43 3.19 19.12
N ALA A 66 7.64 2.65 17.92
CA ALA A 66 6.87 2.95 16.72
C ALA A 66 6.56 1.65 15.95
N PRO A 67 5.45 1.60 15.19
CA PRO A 67 5.13 0.47 14.32
C PRO A 67 6.22 0.21 13.26
N LEU A 68 6.52 -1.06 12.99
CA LEU A 68 7.61 -1.44 12.08
C LEU A 68 7.40 -0.91 10.65
N ASP A 69 6.17 -0.89 10.18
CA ASP A 69 5.78 -0.40 8.86
C ASP A 69 6.05 1.11 8.63
N GLN A 70 6.24 1.88 9.70
CA GLN A 70 6.55 3.32 9.61
C GLN A 70 8.06 3.57 9.63
N VAL A 71 8.83 2.71 10.30
CA VAL A 71 10.27 2.87 10.51
C VAL A 71 11.11 2.02 9.54
N LEU A 72 10.47 1.41 8.54
CA LEU A 72 11.10 0.60 7.52
C LEU A 72 10.93 1.22 6.13
N SER A 73 11.92 0.97 5.28
CA SER A 73 11.93 1.38 3.88
C SER A 73 12.65 0.33 3.04
N SER A 74 12.32 0.23 1.75
CA SER A 74 13.08 -0.59 0.80
C SER A 74 13.67 0.29 -0.28
N GLU A 75 14.88 -0.02 -0.73
CA GLU A 75 15.56 0.74 -1.78
C GLU A 75 14.81 0.72 -3.12
N LYS A 76 14.02 -0.34 -3.38
CA LYS A 76 13.18 -0.50 -4.56
C LYS A 76 11.71 -0.55 -4.18
N ALA A 77 11.25 0.50 -3.51
CA ALA A 77 9.85 0.60 -3.12
C ALA A 77 8.96 0.78 -4.35
N THR A 78 7.77 0.18 -4.32
CA THR A 78 6.72 0.41 -5.31
C THR A 78 6.09 1.78 -5.04
N ASP A 79 6.70 2.81 -5.61
CA ASP A 79 6.23 4.19 -5.58
C ASP A 79 5.06 4.44 -6.55
N ALA A 80 4.57 5.67 -6.60
CA ALA A 80 3.45 6.06 -7.45
C ALA A 80 3.73 5.87 -8.96
N GLU A 81 4.98 6.04 -9.38
CA GLU A 81 5.39 5.87 -10.78
C GLU A 81 5.44 4.38 -11.15
N ALA A 82 6.06 3.55 -10.31
CA ALA A 82 6.07 2.10 -10.44
C ALA A 82 4.64 1.53 -10.48
N LEU A 83 3.77 2.04 -9.59
CA LEU A 83 2.36 1.63 -9.56
C LEU A 83 1.62 2.00 -10.85
N ALA A 84 1.88 3.19 -11.41
CA ALA A 84 1.31 3.60 -12.70
C ALA A 84 1.77 2.70 -13.86
N ILE A 85 3.02 2.23 -13.85
CA ILE A 85 3.54 1.27 -14.82
C ILE A 85 2.82 -0.08 -14.68
N GLU A 86 2.58 -0.55 -13.46
CA GLU A 86 1.84 -1.81 -13.24
C GLU A 86 0.38 -1.72 -13.72
N PHE A 87 -0.28 -0.57 -13.53
CA PHE A 87 -1.61 -0.36 -14.11
C PHE A 87 -1.58 -0.37 -15.65
N ASP A 88 -0.59 0.24 -16.29
CA ASP A 88 -0.47 0.18 -17.75
C ASP A 88 -0.29 -1.27 -18.24
N ARG A 89 0.58 -2.05 -17.59
CA ARG A 89 0.76 -3.48 -17.91
C ARG A 89 -0.54 -4.26 -17.76
N LEU A 90 -1.27 -4.04 -16.67
CA LEU A 90 -2.56 -4.64 -16.45
C LEU A 90 -3.53 -4.30 -17.60
N LEU A 91 -3.60 -3.03 -17.99
CA LEU A 91 -4.47 -2.59 -19.08
C LEU A 91 -4.02 -3.08 -20.45
N GLU A 92 -2.73 -3.36 -20.68
CA GLU A 92 -2.19 -3.96 -21.91
C GLU A 92 -2.53 -5.45 -22.03
N HIS A 93 -2.49 -6.19 -20.92
CA HIS A 93 -2.77 -7.63 -20.91
C HIS A 93 -4.27 -7.95 -20.77
N GLU A 94 -5.03 -7.12 -20.06
CA GLU A 94 -6.41 -7.44 -19.70
C GLU A 94 -7.41 -6.51 -20.40
N GLY A 95 -7.85 -6.95 -21.58
CA GLY A 95 -8.84 -6.26 -22.43
C GLY A 95 -10.13 -5.81 -21.71
N PRO A 96 -10.74 -6.61 -20.80
CA PRO A 96 -11.95 -6.21 -20.10
C PRO A 96 -11.80 -4.93 -19.26
N TYR A 97 -10.68 -4.77 -18.55
CA TYR A 97 -10.41 -3.58 -17.73
C TYR A 97 -10.15 -2.33 -18.58
N ARG A 98 -9.45 -2.50 -19.71
CA ARG A 98 -9.28 -1.43 -20.70
C ARG A 98 -10.63 -0.96 -21.25
N GLN A 99 -11.51 -1.89 -21.60
CA GLN A 99 -12.87 -1.57 -22.08
C GLN A 99 -13.73 -0.93 -20.99
N LEU A 100 -13.61 -1.38 -19.74
CA LEU A 100 -14.30 -0.78 -18.60
C LEU A 100 -13.92 0.69 -18.44
N LEU A 101 -12.62 1.01 -18.44
CA LEU A 101 -12.13 2.37 -18.35
C LEU A 101 -12.51 3.23 -19.55
N ALA A 102 -12.41 2.69 -20.78
CA ALA A 102 -12.79 3.41 -21.99
C ALA A 102 -14.29 3.77 -22.03
N ARG A 103 -15.13 2.98 -21.37
CA ARG A 103 -16.57 3.27 -21.20
C ARG A 103 -16.85 4.24 -20.05
N ALA A 104 -15.96 4.31 -19.06
CA ALA A 104 -16.08 5.20 -17.92
C ALA A 104 -15.55 6.62 -18.26
N GLY A 105 -14.53 6.72 -19.11
CA GLY A 105 -13.90 7.99 -19.47
C GLY A 105 -12.62 7.77 -20.27
N ASP A 106 -11.58 8.55 -19.96
CA ASP A 106 -10.25 8.37 -20.57
C ASP A 106 -9.44 7.31 -19.80
N PRO A 107 -9.05 6.18 -20.42
CA PRO A 107 -8.20 5.16 -19.78
C PRO A 107 -6.86 5.72 -19.29
N ARG A 108 -6.34 6.78 -19.90
CA ARG A 108 -5.07 7.42 -19.50
C ARG A 108 -5.21 8.21 -18.20
N GLN A 109 -6.44 8.56 -17.81
CA GLN A 109 -6.70 9.31 -16.61
C GLN A 109 -6.32 8.51 -15.36
N LEU A 110 -6.52 7.19 -15.35
CA LEU A 110 -6.06 6.33 -14.26
C LEU A 110 -4.55 6.45 -14.07
N LYS A 111 -3.77 6.30 -15.14
CA LYS A 111 -2.31 6.43 -15.11
C LYS A 111 -1.87 7.79 -14.57
N HIS A 112 -2.46 8.88 -15.10
CA HIS A 112 -2.13 10.24 -14.66
C HIS A 112 -2.52 10.49 -13.20
N CYS A 113 -3.68 10.03 -12.76
CA CYS A 113 -4.08 10.14 -11.35
C CYS A 113 -3.11 9.37 -10.46
N THR A 114 -2.76 8.13 -10.81
CA THR A 114 -1.86 7.30 -10.03
C THR A 114 -0.46 7.88 -9.96
N ALA A 115 0.12 8.32 -11.08
CA ALA A 115 1.48 8.87 -11.10
C ALA A 115 1.62 10.17 -10.27
N ASN A 116 0.52 10.87 -10.00
CA ASN A 116 0.49 12.07 -9.17
C ASN A 116 0.06 11.79 -7.72
N LEU A 117 -0.19 10.53 -7.34
CA LEU A 117 -0.48 10.19 -5.96
C LEU A 117 0.75 10.43 -5.09
N ARG A 118 0.54 11.09 -3.95
CA ARG A 118 1.53 11.14 -2.88
C ARG A 118 1.33 9.91 -2.00
N LEU A 119 2.06 8.85 -2.29
CA LEU A 119 2.07 7.67 -1.43
C LEU A 119 2.94 7.97 -0.20
N HIS A 120 2.44 7.55 0.97
CA HIS A 120 3.25 7.55 2.19
C HIS A 120 4.24 6.37 2.13
N SER A 121 5.42 6.51 2.71
CA SER A 121 6.47 5.47 2.71
C SER A 121 5.97 4.09 3.17
N THR A 122 5.07 4.07 4.15
CA THR A 122 4.37 2.87 4.62
C THR A 122 3.58 2.17 3.53
N LEU A 123 2.86 2.92 2.68
CA LEU A 123 2.09 2.34 1.58
C LEU A 123 2.99 1.81 0.48
N GLU A 124 4.08 2.52 0.16
CA GLU A 124 5.07 2.04 -0.79
C GLU A 124 5.68 0.73 -0.31
N LEU A 125 6.02 0.63 0.98
CA LEU A 125 6.53 -0.61 1.58
C LEU A 125 5.48 -1.74 1.53
N CYS A 126 4.22 -1.46 1.88
CA CYS A 126 3.13 -2.44 1.76
C CYS A 126 2.95 -2.95 0.33
N LEU A 127 2.90 -2.06 -0.65
CA LEU A 127 2.79 -2.42 -2.07
C LEU A 127 4.02 -3.22 -2.53
N THR A 128 5.21 -2.89 -2.04
CA THR A 128 6.45 -3.62 -2.32
C THR A 128 6.37 -5.04 -1.77
N VAL A 129 6.01 -5.19 -0.50
CA VAL A 129 5.87 -6.49 0.17
C VAL A 129 4.81 -7.34 -0.51
N MET A 130 3.68 -6.74 -0.89
CA MET A 130 2.63 -7.43 -1.66
C MET A 130 3.15 -7.88 -3.02
N SER A 131 3.84 -7.02 -3.77
CA SER A 131 4.37 -7.37 -5.09
C SER A 131 5.41 -8.50 -5.06
N ASP A 132 6.20 -8.60 -3.98
CA ASP A 132 7.28 -9.58 -3.86
C ASP A 132 6.81 -10.92 -3.26
N LYS A 133 6.03 -10.87 -2.17
CA LYS A 133 5.62 -12.08 -1.43
C LYS A 133 4.24 -12.60 -1.80
N HIS A 134 3.35 -11.72 -2.26
CA HIS A 134 1.95 -12.05 -2.51
C HIS A 134 1.47 -11.48 -3.85
N PRO A 135 2.09 -11.88 -4.99
CA PRO A 135 1.80 -11.28 -6.30
C PRO A 135 0.33 -11.40 -6.71
N GLU A 136 -0.36 -12.48 -6.30
CA GLU A 136 -1.80 -12.64 -6.54
C GLU A 136 -2.64 -11.58 -5.83
N MET A 137 -2.31 -11.26 -4.56
CA MET A 137 -2.99 -10.19 -3.83
C MET A 137 -2.68 -8.82 -4.43
N PHE A 138 -1.43 -8.60 -4.87
CA PHE A 138 -1.04 -7.37 -5.54
C PHE A 138 -1.87 -7.13 -6.81
N VAL A 139 -1.98 -8.14 -7.68
CA VAL A 139 -2.82 -8.06 -8.89
C VAL A 139 -4.29 -7.82 -8.54
N HIS A 140 -4.83 -8.51 -7.53
CA HIS A 140 -6.19 -8.30 -7.07
C HIS A 140 -6.44 -6.87 -6.57
N THR A 141 -5.47 -6.28 -5.87
CA THR A 141 -5.53 -4.87 -5.44
C THR A 141 -5.55 -3.93 -6.64
N LEU A 142 -4.75 -4.20 -7.68
CA LEU A 142 -4.79 -3.41 -8.93
C LEU A 142 -6.16 -3.51 -9.61
N HIS A 143 -6.71 -4.72 -9.74
CA HIS A 143 -8.06 -4.94 -10.30
C HIS A 143 -9.11 -4.14 -9.54
N SER A 144 -9.10 -4.24 -8.20
CA SER A 144 -10.03 -3.54 -7.33
C SER A 144 -9.91 -2.02 -7.46
N ALA A 145 -8.68 -1.50 -7.55
CA ALA A 145 -8.42 -0.06 -7.75
C ALA A 145 -8.94 0.44 -9.10
N VAL A 146 -8.78 -0.33 -10.18
CA VAL A 146 -9.34 0.00 -11.51
C VAL A 146 -10.86 0.10 -11.44
N ILE A 147 -11.52 -0.87 -10.79
CA ILE A 147 -12.99 -0.87 -10.65
C ILE A 147 -13.44 0.32 -9.81
N ALA A 148 -12.80 0.57 -8.67
CA ALA A 148 -13.11 1.71 -7.80
C ALA A 148 -12.93 3.05 -8.52
N PHE A 149 -11.93 3.18 -9.38
CA PHE A 149 -11.72 4.37 -10.21
C PHE A 149 -12.80 4.53 -11.30
N ALA A 150 -13.26 3.42 -11.89
CA ALA A 150 -14.28 3.43 -12.93
C ALA A 150 -15.71 3.72 -12.40
N CYS A 151 -16.00 3.36 -11.15
CA CYS A 151 -17.33 3.49 -10.56
C CYS A 151 -17.89 4.93 -10.54
N PRO A 152 -17.19 5.95 -9.98
CA PRO A 152 -17.68 7.33 -9.94
C PRO A 152 -17.95 7.93 -11.32
N GLN A 153 -17.09 7.61 -12.29
CA GLN A 153 -17.21 8.06 -13.67
C GLN A 153 -18.49 7.53 -14.34
N ARG A 154 -18.89 6.30 -14.03
CA ARG A 154 -20.15 5.71 -14.53
C ARG A 154 -21.40 6.20 -13.81
N MET A 155 -21.24 6.65 -12.56
CA MET A 155 -22.32 7.22 -11.77
C MET A 155 -22.61 8.69 -12.11
N GLY A 156 -21.85 9.31 -13.03
CA GLY A 156 -22.04 10.70 -13.42
C GLY A 156 -21.73 11.70 -12.29
N VAL A 157 -20.95 11.29 -11.28
CA VAL A 157 -20.54 12.17 -10.19
C VAL A 157 -19.55 13.18 -10.78
N ALA A 158 -19.94 14.45 -10.80
CA ALA A 158 -19.10 15.51 -11.35
C ALA A 158 -17.77 15.58 -10.59
N PRO A 159 -16.63 15.81 -11.27
CA PRO A 159 -15.34 16.04 -10.63
C PRO A 159 -15.39 17.38 -9.89
N GLY A 160 -15.85 17.34 -8.64
CA GLY A 160 -16.19 18.49 -7.82
C GLY A 160 -17.16 18.16 -6.67
N GLU A 161 -17.88 17.05 -6.76
CA GLU A 161 -18.75 16.54 -5.70
C GLU A 161 -18.19 15.25 -5.10
N LEU A 162 -17.02 15.34 -4.45
CA LEU A 162 -16.81 14.51 -3.27
C LEU A 162 -17.44 15.29 -2.11
N PRO A 163 -18.67 14.97 -1.68
CA PRO A 163 -19.24 15.66 -0.55
C PRO A 163 -18.41 15.28 0.69
N ALA A 164 -17.91 16.31 1.36
CA ALA A 164 -17.50 16.27 2.76
C ALA A 164 -18.72 16.01 3.68
N ALA A 165 -19.49 14.94 3.43
CA ALA A 165 -20.67 14.53 4.21
C ALA A 165 -20.62 13.00 4.40
N ALA A 166 -20.34 12.41 5.57
CA ALA A 166 -20.36 12.92 6.93
C ALA A 166 -21.62 13.75 7.25
N GLY A 167 -22.78 13.30 6.79
CA GLY A 167 -24.01 14.09 6.95
C GLY A 167 -25.30 13.43 6.50
N GLY A 168 -25.44 12.13 6.69
CA GLY A 168 -26.74 11.45 6.66
C GLY A 168 -27.30 11.08 5.28
N LEU A 169 -27.55 9.79 5.08
CA LEU A 169 -28.91 9.28 4.88
C LEU A 169 -28.89 7.74 4.90
N VAL A 170 -29.73 7.18 5.77
CA VAL A 170 -30.09 5.75 5.91
C VAL A 170 -31.52 5.63 5.36
N PRO A 171 -31.86 4.53 4.68
CA PRO A 171 -32.80 3.58 5.30
C PRO A 171 -32.22 2.18 5.49
#